data_AF-A0A8E7B3Z5-F1
#
_entry.id   AF-A0A8E7B3Z5-F1
#
_cell.length_a   1.000
_cell.length_b   1.000
_cell.length_c   1.000
_cell.angle_alpha   90.00
_cell.angle_beta   90.00
_cell.angle_gamma   90.00
#
_symmetry.space_group_name_H-M   'P 1'
#
loop_
_entity.id
_entity.type
_entity.pdbx_description
1 polymer ?
#
loop_
_entity_poly.entity_id
_entity_poly.type
_entity_poly.pdbx_seq_one_letter_code
_entity_poly.pdbx_strand_id
1 'polypeptide(L)'
;MKSIPILREQGSDKAYVECASGKLPVHTRCSYCMNCKGIQVGARVMPSPYENAFSQIRGANVPPEILMEAAMQFNSLVRDGSAIACDDEKEQGYTPRFRSRL
;
A
#
# COMPACT_ATOMS: atom_id res chain seq x y z
N MET A 1 4.36 -2.94 -14.60
CA MET A 1 3.71 -2.38 -13.41
C MET A 1 2.35 -1.82 -13.80
N LYS A 2 1.29 -2.21 -13.08
CA LYS A 2 -0.08 -1.74 -13.29
C LYS A 2 -0.37 -0.53 -12.41
N SER A 3 -1.18 0.39 -12.92
CA SER A 3 -1.71 1.53 -12.16
C SER A 3 -3.17 1.23 -11.78
N ILE A 4 -3.45 1.01 -10.50
CA ILE A 4 -4.79 0.64 -10.02
C ILE A 4 -5.46 1.89 -9.42
N PRO A 5 -6.57 2.40 -9.99
CA PRO A 5 -7.22 3.61 -9.50
C PRO A 5 -7.67 3.51 -8.04
N ILE A 6 -7.45 4.57 -7.27
CA ILE A 6 -7.97 4.70 -5.91
C ILE A 6 -9.42 5.20 -5.97
N LEU A 7 -10.35 4.35 -5.55
CA LEU A 7 -11.78 4.65 -5.43
C LEU A 7 -12.06 5.19 -4.03
N ARG A 8 -12.55 6.43 -3.94
CA ARG A 8 -12.89 7.07 -2.66
C ARG A 8 -14.39 7.07 -2.43
N GLU A 9 -14.80 6.75 -1.21
CA GLU A 9 -16.20 6.93 -0.80
C GLU A 9 -16.47 8.41 -0.51
N GLN A 10 -17.53 8.96 -1.10
CA GLN A 10 -17.91 10.35 -0.85
C GLN A 10 -18.26 10.55 0.63
N GLY A 11 -17.73 11.61 1.24
CA GLY A 11 -17.98 11.93 2.65
C GLY A 11 -17.23 11.04 3.65
N SER A 12 -16.24 10.25 3.21
CA SER A 12 -15.42 9.40 4.08
C SER A 12 -13.95 9.40 3.66
N ASP A 13 -13.06 9.13 4.60
CA ASP A 13 -11.63 8.86 4.32
C ASP A 13 -11.38 7.45 3.76
N LYS A 14 -12.44 6.67 3.55
CA LYS A 14 -12.31 5.32 3.00
C LYS A 14 -11.90 5.35 1.53
N ALA A 15 -10.77 4.70 1.27
CA ALA A 15 -10.22 4.50 -0.05
C ALA A 15 -10.08 3.00 -0.35
N TYR A 16 -10.43 2.60 -1.57
CA TYR A 16 -10.42 1.22 -2.05
C TYR A 16 -9.71 1.12 -3.39
N VAL A 17 -9.25 -0.09 -3.70
CA VAL A 17 -8.80 -0.49 -5.03
C VAL A 17 -9.50 -1.78 -5.44
N GLU A 18 -9.74 -1.95 -6.73
CA GLU A 18 -10.14 -3.23 -7.30
C GLU A 18 -8.88 -3.92 -7.84
N CYS A 19 -8.48 -5.04 -7.24
CA CYS A 19 -7.35 -5.85 -7.71
C CYS A 19 -7.78 -7.31 -7.92
N ALA A 20 -6.83 -8.20 -8.24
CA ALA A 20 -7.15 -9.62 -8.46
C ALA A 20 -7.75 -10.34 -7.23
N SER A 21 -7.59 -9.80 -6.01
CA SER A 21 -8.29 -10.28 -4.80
C SER A 21 -9.63 -9.56 -4.54
N GLY A 22 -10.13 -8.77 -5.49
CA GLY A 22 -11.35 -7.96 -5.39
C GLY A 22 -11.12 -6.60 -4.73
N LYS A 23 -12.20 -6.05 -4.17
CA LYS A 23 -12.21 -4.73 -3.51
C LYS A 23 -11.43 -4.77 -2.20
N LEU A 24 -10.30 -4.08 -2.15
CA LEU A 24 -9.45 -4.01 -0.95
C LEU A 24 -9.32 -2.58 -0.42
N PRO A 25 -9.33 -2.39 0.92
CA PRO A 25 -9.06 -1.09 1.52
C PRO A 25 -7.59 -0.71 1.31
N VAL A 26 -7.36 0.53 0.88
CA VAL A 26 -6.04 1.05 0.54
C VAL A 26 -5.15 1.14 1.78
N HIS A 27 -5.68 1.71 2.87
CA HIS A 27 -4.91 2.03 4.08
C HIS A 27 -4.47 0.79 4.90
N THR A 28 -5.23 -0.31 4.85
CA THR A 28 -5.01 -1.47 5.73
C THR A 28 -4.68 -2.78 5.02
N ARG A 29 -5.00 -2.91 3.73
CA ARG A 29 -4.64 -4.09 2.94
C ARG A 29 -3.64 -3.73 1.85
N CYS A 30 -3.96 -2.77 0.98
CA CYS A 30 -3.07 -2.46 -0.15
C CYS A 30 -1.69 -1.96 0.31
N SER A 31 -1.63 -1.12 1.34
CA SER A 31 -0.40 -0.67 2.01
C SER A 31 0.54 -1.80 2.43
N TYR A 32 -0.02 -2.88 2.97
CA TYR A 32 0.70 -4.06 3.45
C TYR A 32 0.90 -5.13 2.37
N CYS A 33 0.50 -4.90 1.12
CA CYS A 33 0.69 -5.87 0.04
C CYS A 33 2.13 -5.83 -0.48
N MET A 34 2.77 -6.99 -0.68
CA MET A 34 4.10 -7.12 -1.29
C MET A 34 4.17 -6.49 -2.68
N ASN A 35 3.06 -6.54 -3.43
CA ASN A 35 2.96 -6.03 -4.79
C ASN A 35 2.77 -4.51 -4.85
N CYS A 36 2.48 -3.84 -3.73
CA CYS A 36 2.32 -2.38 -3.68
C CYS A 36 3.70 -1.70 -3.66
N LYS A 37 4.12 -1.15 -4.80
CA LYS A 37 5.41 -0.46 -4.98
C LYS A 37 5.34 1.02 -4.70
N GLY A 38 4.14 1.59 -4.66
CA GLY A 38 3.98 3.01 -4.41
C GLY A 38 2.62 3.55 -4.77
N ILE A 39 2.55 4.87 -4.81
CA ILE A 39 1.33 5.63 -5.08
C ILE A 39 1.64 6.63 -6.19
N GLN A 40 0.78 6.68 -7.20
CA GLN A 40 0.83 7.69 -8.25
C GLN A 40 0.33 9.03 -7.69
N VAL A 41 1.22 10.01 -7.58
CA VAL A 41 0.93 11.39 -7.16
C VAL A 41 1.27 12.32 -8.32
N GLY A 42 0.22 12.85 -8.97
CA GLY A 42 0.38 13.58 -10.23
C GLY A 42 1.07 12.73 -11.30
N ALA A 43 2.20 13.21 -11.83
CA ALA A 43 2.99 12.51 -12.84
C ALA A 43 4.03 11.52 -12.29
N ARG A 44 4.19 11.42 -10.96
CA ARG A 44 5.25 10.63 -10.32
C ARG A 44 4.70 9.45 -9.54
N VAL A 45 5.47 8.36 -9.48
CA VAL A 45 5.25 7.27 -8.54
C VAL A 45 6.09 7.54 -7.30
N MET A 46 5.43 7.76 -6.17
CA MET A 46 6.08 7.87 -4.87
C MET A 46 6.22 6.47 -4.28
N PRO A 47 7.43 6.05 -3.85
CA PRO A 47 7.68 4.68 -3.40
C PRO A 47 6.88 4.37 -2.12
N SER A 48 6.55 3.09 -1.93
CA SER A 48 5.81 2.64 -0.76
C SER A 48 6.66 2.78 0.52
N PRO A 49 6.24 3.58 1.52
CA PRO A 49 6.93 3.67 2.81
C PRO A 49 7.02 2.32 3.52
N TYR A 50 6.04 1.44 3.28
CA TYR A 50 6.04 0.08 3.83
C TYR A 50 7.07 -0.85 3.16
N GLU A 51 7.45 -0.60 1.91
CA GLU A 51 8.56 -1.33 1.27
C GLU A 51 9.89 -0.91 1.90
N ASN A 52 10.06 0.39 2.17
CA ASN A 52 11.23 0.91 2.90
C ASN A 52 11.28 0.41 4.36
N ALA A 53 10.13 0.33 5.04
CA ALA A 53 10.06 -0.25 6.38
C ALA A 53 10.45 -1.73 6.36
N PHE A 54 10.05 -2.46 5.32
CA PHE A 54 10.34 -3.88 5.17
C PHE A 54 11.80 -4.17 4.84
N SER A 55 12.45 -3.34 4.03
CA SER A 55 13.87 -3.51 3.71
C SER A 55 14.80 -3.30 4.92
N GLN A 56 14.34 -2.57 5.94
CA GLN A 56 15.07 -2.33 7.18
C GLN A 56 14.99 -3.50 8.17
N ILE A 57 14.14 -4.50 7.91
CA ILE A 57 13.95 -5.63 8.81
C ILE A 57 15.16 -6.56 8.72
N ARG A 58 16.01 -6.53 9.75
CA ARG A 58 17.03 -7.55 10.01
C ARG A 58 16.51 -8.55 11.04
N GLY A 59 15.52 -9.38 10.69
CA GLY A 59 14.91 -10.37 11.61
C GLY A 59 13.41 -10.59 11.39
N ALA A 60 12.71 -11.05 12.43
CA ALA A 60 11.26 -11.35 12.35
C ALA A 60 10.35 -10.21 12.82
N ASN A 61 10.89 -9.14 13.42
CA ASN A 61 10.11 -8.08 14.07
C ASN A 61 10.45 -6.71 13.49
N VAL A 62 9.41 -5.92 13.19
CA VAL A 62 9.53 -4.51 12.82
C VAL A 62 9.20 -3.67 14.05
N PRO A 63 10.03 -2.68 14.42
CA PRO A 63 9.68 -1.72 15.45
C PRO A 63 8.32 -1.05 15.13
N PRO A 64 7.37 -0.98 16.09
CA PRO A 64 6.07 -0.34 15.87
C PRO A 64 6.18 1.11 15.37
N GLU A 65 7.22 1.83 15.78
CA GLU A 65 7.45 3.23 15.41
C GLU A 65 7.70 3.37 13.91
N ILE A 66 8.45 2.44 13.31
CA ILE A 66 8.72 2.42 11.86
C ILE A 66 7.42 2.16 11.08
N LEU A 67 6.58 1.25 11.56
CA LEU A 67 5.27 0.98 10.93
C LEU A 67 4.32 2.17 11.09
N MET A 68 4.37 2.87 12.22
CA MET A 68 3.57 4.08 12.46
C MET A 68 4.01 5.22 11.53
N GLU A 69 5.31 5.43 11.37
CA GLU A 69 5.86 6.41 10.42
C GLU A 69 5.46 6.07 8.98
N ALA A 70 5.64 4.81 8.57
CA ALA A 70 5.23 4.34 7.26
C ALA A 70 3.73 4.55 7.00
N ALA A 71 2.89 4.32 8.02
CA ALA A 71 1.45 4.55 7.94
C ALA A 71 1.11 6.02 7.72
N MET A 72 1.73 6.94 8.47
CA MET A 72 1.50 8.38 8.31
C MET A 72 1.90 8.87 6.91
N GLN A 73 3.09 8.47 6.45
CA GLN A 73 3.58 8.82 5.12
C GLN A 73 2.67 8.25 4.02
N PHE A 74 2.30 6.97 4.12
CA PHE A 74 1.42 6.33 3.15
C PHE A 74 0.05 7.00 3.11
N ASN A 75 -0.54 7.32 4.26
CA ASN A 75 -1.83 8.02 4.33
C ASN A 75 -1.78 9.40 3.67
N SER A 76 -0.69 10.15 3.85
CA SER A 76 -0.48 11.43 3.14
C SER A 76 -0.42 11.22 1.63
N LEU A 77 0.33 10.23 1.16
CA LEU A 77 0.42 9.92 -0.26
C LEU A 77 -0.93 9.48 -0.85
N VAL A 78 -1.71 8.67 -0.11
CA VAL A 78 -3.06 8.25 -0.55
C VAL A 78 -4.01 9.44 -0.65
N ARG A 79 -3.89 10.43 0.24
CA ARG A 79 -4.68 11.66 0.16
C ARG A 79 -4.47 12.38 -1.16
N ASP A 80 -3.21 12.54 -1.56
CA ASP A 80 -2.82 13.34 -2.74
C ASP A 80 -2.72 12.51 -4.03
N GLY A 81 -2.72 11.18 -3.92
CA GLY A 81 -2.50 10.25 -5.03
C GLY A 81 -3.77 9.81 -5.76
N SER A 82 -3.64 9.35 -6.99
CA SER A 82 -4.79 8.91 -7.82
C SER A 82 -4.86 7.39 -8.02
N ALA A 83 -3.73 6.69 -7.87
CA ALA A 83 -3.65 5.26 -8.12
C ALA A 83 -2.54 4.58 -7.31
N ILE A 84 -2.63 3.27 -7.15
CA ILE A 84 -1.58 2.41 -6.62
C ILE A 84 -0.70 1.89 -7.77
N ALA A 85 0.60 2.04 -7.61
CA ALA A 85 1.60 1.38 -8.43
C ALA A 85 1.76 -0.08 -7.95
N CYS A 86 1.23 -1.03 -8.73
CA CYS A 86 1.15 -2.44 -8.38
C CYS A 86 2.00 -3.30 -9.33
N ASP A 87 2.81 -4.19 -8.77
CA ASP A 87 3.71 -5.10 -9.49
C ASP A 87 3.13 -6.51 -9.68
N ASP A 88 1.83 -6.69 -9.43
CA ASP A 88 1.14 -7.97 -9.63
C ASP A 88 0.80 -8.22 -11.11
N GLU A 89 1.81 -8.59 -11.89
CA GLU A 89 1.66 -8.92 -13.31
C GLU A 89 0.91 -10.23 -13.52
N LYS A 90 0.99 -11.16 -12.57
CA LYS A 90 0.41 -12.52 -12.64
C LYS A 90 -1.00 -12.64 -12.05
N GLU A 91 -1.59 -11.54 -11.63
CA GLU A 91 -2.94 -11.51 -11.03
C GLU A 91 -3.08 -12.44 -9.81
N GLN A 92 -2.01 -12.54 -9.01
CA GLN A 92 -1.99 -13.32 -7.77
C GLN A 92 -2.78 -12.64 -6.64
N GLY A 93 -2.99 -11.34 -6.75
CA GLY A 93 -3.73 -10.54 -5.80
C GLY A 93 -2.91 -10.16 -4.56
N TYR A 94 -3.61 -10.02 -3.43
CA TYR A 94 -3.03 -9.60 -2.17
C TYR A 94 -2.08 -10.67 -1.60
N THR A 95 -0.82 -10.27 -1.45
CA THR A 95 0.18 -11.05 -0.71
C THR A 95 0.70 -10.19 0.45
N PRO A 96 0.54 -10.60 1.72
CA PRO A 96 0.97 -9.80 2.86
C PRO A 96 2.50 -9.66 2.89
N ARG A 97 2.99 -8.43 3.06
CA ARG A 97 4.40 -8.09 3.20
C ARG A 97 4.97 -8.49 4.55
N PHE A 98 4.19 -8.26 5.59
CA PHE A 98 4.58 -8.58 6.95
C PHE A 98 3.84 -9.84 7.37
N ARG A 99 4.55 -10.79 7.96
CA ARG A 99 3.92 -11.95 8.57
C ARG A 99 3.19 -11.49 9.82
N SER A 100 1.88 -11.34 9.74
CA SER A 100 1.04 -11.20 10.92
C SER A 100 1.08 -12.54 11.67
N ARG A 101 1.78 -12.62 12.80
CA ARG A 101 1.36 -13.52 13.88
C ARG A 101 0.25 -12.77 14.61
N LEU A 102 -0.97 -12.87 14.10
CA LEU A 102 -2.14 -12.74 14.99
C LEU A 102 -2.40 -14.13 15.54
#